data_AF-A0AAP5Z311-F1
#
_entry.id   AF-A0AAP5Z311-F1
#
_cell.length_a   1.000
_cell.length_b   1.000
_cell.length_c   1.000
_cell.angle_alpha   90.00
_cell.angle_beta   90.00
_cell.angle_gamma   90.00
#
_symmetry.space_group_name_H-M   'P 1'
#
loop_
_entity.id
_entity.type
_entity.pdbx_description
1 polymer ?
#
loop_
_entity_poly.entity_id
_entity_poly.type
_entity_poly.pdbx_seq_one_letter_code
_entity_poly.pdbx_strand_id
1 'polypeptide(L)'
;MRLKKTLLSIAIAAATFTPAMHSIAAPLQLQTTLDQESQIQSSNTWLEIDLGQFKQNIEQFKSHMSDQTKICAVMKADAYG
;
A
#
# COMPACT_ATOMS: atom_id res chain seq x y z
N MET A 1 50.81 -5.66 1.47
CA MET A 1 49.73 -6.31 2.25
C MET A 1 48.69 -5.34 2.86
N ARG A 2 48.99 -4.05 3.09
CA ARG A 2 48.04 -3.10 3.72
C ARG A 2 46.86 -2.70 2.82
N LEU A 3 47.09 -2.52 1.51
CA LEU A 3 46.05 -2.17 0.53
C LEU A 3 44.93 -3.22 0.40
N LYS A 4 45.27 -4.51 0.52
CA LYS A 4 44.27 -5.60 0.49
C LYS A 4 43.36 -5.58 1.71
N LYS A 5 43.88 -5.18 2.87
CA LYS A 5 43.13 -5.06 4.12
C LYS A 5 42.19 -3.85 4.10
N THR A 6 42.64 -2.72 3.54
CA THR A 6 41.80 -1.52 3.40
C THR A 6 40.66 -1.70 2.39
N LEU A 7 40.91 -2.37 1.27
CA LEU A 7 39.84 -2.69 0.30
C LEU A 7 38.78 -3.63 0.89
N LEU A 8 39.21 -4.62 1.68
CA LEU A 8 38.28 -5.52 2.37
C LEU A 8 37.43 -4.76 3.40
N SER A 9 38.02 -3.85 4.18
CA SER A 9 37.26 -3.03 5.14
C SER A 9 36.24 -2.11 4.45
N ILE A 10 36.59 -1.53 3.29
CA ILE A 10 35.66 -0.71 2.49
C ILE A 10 34.52 -1.57 1.94
N ALA A 11 34.81 -2.78 1.44
CA ALA A 11 33.80 -3.69 0.93
C ALA A 11 32.81 -4.15 2.03
N ILE A 12 33.32 -4.44 3.24
CA ILE A 12 32.47 -4.80 4.39
C ILE A 12 31.61 -3.61 4.80
N ALA A 13 32.18 -2.40 4.91
CA ALA A 13 31.40 -1.20 5.22
C ALA A 13 30.32 -0.92 4.16
N ALA A 14 30.64 -1.04 2.88
CA ALA A 14 29.66 -0.87 1.80
C ALA A 14 28.51 -1.87 1.89
N ALA A 15 28.78 -3.13 2.26
CA ALA A 15 27.75 -4.16 2.42
C ALA A 15 26.88 -4.00 3.68
N THR A 16 27.37 -3.35 4.73
CA THR A 16 26.60 -3.12 5.97
C THR A 16 25.88 -1.78 6.01
N PHE A 17 26.35 -0.78 5.25
CA PHE A 17 25.76 0.56 5.17
C PHE A 17 24.83 0.73 3.95
N THR A 18 24.72 -0.26 3.06
CA THR A 18 23.59 -0.29 2.14
C THR A 18 22.31 -0.27 2.97
N PRO A 19 21.37 0.67 2.75
CA PRO A 19 20.13 0.69 3.48
C PRO A 19 19.51 -0.71 3.33
N ALA A 20 19.27 -1.37 4.46
CA ALA A 20 18.59 -2.65 4.49
C ALA A 20 17.39 -2.54 3.56
N MET A 21 17.31 -3.43 2.58
CA MET A 21 16.21 -3.44 1.62
C MET A 21 14.92 -3.32 2.42
N HIS A 22 14.17 -2.23 2.19
CA HIS A 22 12.93 -1.99 2.91
C HIS A 22 12.06 -3.20 2.63
N SER A 23 11.79 -4.02 3.66
CA SER A 23 10.81 -5.07 3.56
C SER A 23 9.50 -4.42 3.12
N ILE A 24 8.92 -4.86 2.01
CA ILE A 24 7.61 -4.38 1.56
C ILE A 24 6.58 -4.92 2.56
N ALA A 25 6.37 -4.17 3.63
CA ALA A 25 5.36 -4.40 4.63
C ALA A 25 4.15 -3.51 4.32
N ALA A 26 3.00 -3.87 4.88
CA ALA A 26 1.85 -2.96 4.88
C ALA A 26 2.22 -1.67 5.64
N PRO A 27 1.63 -0.52 5.26
CA PRO A 27 1.74 0.69 6.06
C PRO A 27 1.41 0.41 7.53
N LEU A 28 2.22 0.95 8.45
CA LEU A 28 2.03 0.74 9.89
C LEU A 28 0.68 1.31 10.36
N GLN A 29 0.24 2.39 9.75
CA GLN A 29 -1.00 3.07 10.07
C GLN A 29 -1.59 3.67 8.79
N LEU A 30 -2.91 3.52 8.63
CA LEU A 30 -3.68 4.20 7.61
C LEU A 30 -4.03 5.62 8.08
N GLN A 31 -4.08 6.57 7.14
CA GLN A 31 -4.64 7.88 7.44
C GLN A 31 -6.11 7.75 7.80
N THR A 32 -6.51 8.37 8.91
CA THR A 32 -7.89 8.33 9.41
C THR A 32 -8.74 9.48 8.89
N THR A 33 -8.11 10.45 8.22
CA THR A 33 -8.74 11.61 7.61
C THR A 33 -8.87 11.40 6.11
N LEU A 34 -10.05 11.69 5.57
CA LEU A 34 -10.23 11.78 4.13
C LEU A 34 -9.59 13.07 3.60
N ASP A 35 -8.98 12.99 2.43
CA ASP A 35 -8.38 14.15 1.78
C ASP A 35 -9.46 15.19 1.44
N GLN A 36 -9.16 16.45 1.70
CA GLN A 36 -10.00 17.57 1.30
C GLN A 36 -9.64 18.04 -0.12
N GLU A 37 -10.57 18.70 -0.82
CA GLU A 37 -10.35 19.19 -2.18
C GLU A 37 -9.08 20.05 -2.32
N SER A 38 -8.74 20.85 -1.30
CA SER A 38 -7.52 21.65 -1.29
C SER A 38 -6.23 20.81 -1.25
N GLN A 39 -6.26 19.65 -0.61
CA GLN A 39 -5.15 18.70 -0.57
C GLN A 39 -5.03 17.96 -1.91
N ILE A 40 -6.16 17.57 -2.51
CA ILE A 40 -6.19 16.99 -3.86
C ILE A 40 -5.61 17.97 -4.89
N GLN A 41 -6.03 19.24 -4.85
CA GLN A 41 -5.58 20.27 -5.79
C GLN A 41 -4.07 20.54 -5.73
N SER A 42 -3.45 20.33 -4.56
CA SER A 42 -2.00 20.52 -4.36
C SER A 42 -1.20 19.22 -4.53
N SER A 43 -1.87 18.08 -4.71
CA SER A 43 -1.23 16.78 -4.91
C SER A 43 -0.66 16.68 -6.33
N ASN A 44 0.50 16.06 -6.47
CA ASN A 44 1.11 15.81 -7.78
C ASN A 44 0.31 14.79 -8.61
N THR A 45 -0.36 13.85 -7.95
CA THR A 45 -1.25 12.82 -8.50
C THR A 45 -2.20 12.33 -7.41
N TRP A 46 -3.38 11.82 -7.76
CA TRP A 46 -4.33 11.20 -6.82
C TRP A 46 -5.10 10.06 -7.50
N LEU A 47 -5.79 9.25 -6.69
CA LEU A 47 -6.77 8.27 -7.14
C LEU A 47 -8.17 8.81 -6.88
N GLU A 48 -9.06 8.66 -7.85
CA GLU A 48 -10.48 8.97 -7.68
C GLU A 48 -11.26 7.67 -7.50
N ILE A 49 -12.06 7.60 -6.43
CA ILE A 49 -12.86 6.42 -6.09
C ILE A 49 -14.34 6.74 -6.31
N ASP A 50 -14.94 6.11 -7.31
CA ASP A 50 -16.38 6.22 -7.56
C ASP A 50 -17.17 5.33 -6.59
N LEU A 51 -17.69 5.95 -5.53
CA LEU A 51 -18.54 5.28 -4.54
C LEU A 51 -19.91 4.86 -5.11
N GLY A 52 -20.39 5.56 -6.15
CA GLY A 52 -21.62 5.19 -6.86
C GLY A 52 -21.45 3.86 -7.57
N GLN A 53 -20.35 3.70 -8.32
CA GLN A 53 -20.02 2.44 -8.98
C GLN A 53 -19.74 1.31 -7.97
N PHE A 54 -19.02 1.59 -6.88
CA PHE A 54 -18.79 0.59 -5.82
C PHE A 54 -20.10 0.08 -5.20
N LYS A 55 -21.05 0.98 -4.93
CA LYS A 55 -22.38 0.61 -4.44
C LYS A 55 -23.14 -0.25 -5.44
N GLN A 56 -23.12 0.11 -6.72
CA GLN A 56 -23.77 -0.67 -7.77
C GLN A 56 -23.19 -2.09 -7.85
N ASN A 57 -21.86 -2.23 -7.73
CA ASN A 57 -21.18 -3.53 -7.74
C ASN A 57 -21.62 -4.41 -6.56
N ILE A 58 -21.79 -3.84 -5.36
CA ILE A 58 -22.28 -4.58 -4.19
C ILE A 58 -23.70 -5.08 -4.43
N GLU A 59 -24.60 -4.21 -4.92
CA GLU A 59 -26.00 -4.59 -5.15
C GLU A 59 -26.15 -5.62 -6.28
N GLN A 60 -25.36 -5.48 -7.35
CA GLN A 60 -25.29 -6.48 -8.41
C GLN A 60 -24.73 -7.81 -7.90
N PHE A 61 -23.70 -7.81 -7.06
CA PHE A 61 -23.16 -9.05 -6.49
C PHE A 61 -24.19 -9.73 -5.58
N LYS A 62 -24.88 -8.95 -4.72
CA LYS A 62 -25.94 -9.45 -3.84
C LYS A 62 -27.10 -10.11 -4.61
N SER A 63 -27.50 -9.56 -5.76
CA SER A 63 -28.63 -10.10 -6.53
C SER A 63 -28.40 -11.51 -7.09
N HIS A 64 -27.16 -12.00 -7.07
CA HIS A 64 -26.79 -13.35 -7.49
C HIS A 64 -26.56 -14.32 -6.32
N MET A 65 -26.68 -13.85 -5.08
CA MET A 65 -26.47 -14.67 -3.88
C MET A 65 -27.80 -15.24 -3.37
N SER A 66 -27.76 -16.44 -2.79
CA SER A 66 -28.90 -17.03 -2.08
C SER A 66 -29.18 -16.30 -0.76
N ASP A 67 -30.45 -16.19 -0.38
CA ASP A 67 -30.86 -15.65 0.94
C ASP A 67 -30.33 -16.45 2.14
N GLN A 68 -29.82 -17.66 1.91
CA GLN A 68 -29.24 -18.53 2.93
C GLN A 68 -27.74 -18.30 3.16
N THR A 69 -27.08 -17.48 2.33
CA THR A 69 -25.66 -17.15 2.49
C THR A 69 -25.46 -15.72 3.00
N LYS A 70 -24.25 -15.44 3.49
CA LYS A 70 -23.82 -14.12 3.94
C LYS A 70 -22.58 -13.69 3.15
N ILE A 71 -22.39 -12.38 3.03
CA ILE A 71 -21.26 -11.79 2.32
C ILE A 71 -20.23 -11.30 3.34
N CYS A 72 -18.98 -11.74 3.18
CA CYS A 72 -17.82 -11.16 3.85
C CYS A 72 -17.04 -10.35 2.81
N ALA A 73 -17.09 -9.03 2.91
CA ALA A 73 -16.31 -8.15 2.03
C ALA A 73 -14.82 -8.30 2.38
N VAL A 74 -14.03 -8.80 1.43
CA VAL A 74 -12.58 -8.82 1.58
C VAL A 74 -12.08 -7.41 1.33
N MET A 75 -11.44 -6.78 2.31
CA MET A 75 -10.92 -5.41 2.25
C MET A 75 -9.44 -5.32 2.66
N LYS A 76 -8.66 -6.37 2.37
CA LYS A 76 -7.22 -6.41 2.63
C LYS A 76 -6.48 -5.35 1.80
N ALA A 77 -5.25 -4.99 2.23
CA ALA A 77 -4.38 -4.05 1.53
C ALA A 77 -5.09 -2.72 1.23
N ASP A 78 -5.57 -2.05 2.29
CA ASP A 78 -6.32 -0.80 2.21
C ASP A 78 -7.49 -0.86 1.21
N ALA A 79 -8.37 -1.84 1.39
CA ALA A 79 -9.50 -2.06 0.49
C ALA A 79 -9.13 -2.23 -1.00
N TYR A 80 -8.00 -2.88 -1.29
CA TYR A 80 -7.42 -3.14 -2.63
C TYR A 80 -6.71 -1.95 -3.29
N GLY A 81 -6.44 -0.87 -2.55
CA GLY A 81 -5.69 0.28 -3.06
C GLY A 81 -6.05 1.54 -2.31
#